data_AF-A0A7J5AQD2-F1
#
_entry.id   AF-A0A7J5AQD2-F1
#
_cell.length_a   1.000
_cell.length_b   1.000
_cell.length_c   1.000
_cell.angle_alpha   90.00
_cell.angle_beta   90.00
_cell.angle_gamma   90.00
#
_symmetry.space_group_name_H-M   'P 1'
#
loop_
_entity.id
_entity.type
_entity.pdbx_description
1 polymer ?
#
loop_
_entity_poly.entity_id
_entity_poly.type
_entity_poly.pdbx_seq_one_letter_code
_entity_poly.pdbx_strand_id
1 'polypeptide(L)'
;MKHLLKITLFIICFSNLNVFSQKKAIKGYKIEGDYVVFTFDKRDYTEATNERTKEKLDFDDFDIENVVVSGNFNSWSRDSWKMTKVSKNIYELRKRITDFKDEFDWEFKFVINNRIWAEPSENISNITPARDGFMNYYTYNLKMYSAYPSKNGNAKFRLKGFENAKKVIVTGSFNKWNEQLFEMEKTDNGWELTLQLNPDKYEYRFIVDGAWIEDPINPMKVPNEFGEYNSIIDISVKVKFFLYGYEDAKEVILAGSFNDWSEHSLKMKRVKNGWTYSTKLPSGKHHYKFIVDGNWKVDPSNPVKEFDGHGNINSVKMVK
;
A
#
# COMPACT_ATOMS: atom_id res chain seq x y z
N MET A 1 61.71 5.29 -46.79
CA MET A 1 60.95 5.79 -45.62
C MET A 1 59.48 5.92 -45.98
N LYS A 2 58.67 4.90 -45.65
CA LYS A 2 57.21 4.99 -45.59
C LYS A 2 56.80 4.23 -44.34
N HIS A 3 56.39 4.96 -43.30
CA HIS A 3 55.95 4.39 -42.03
C HIS A 3 54.59 3.72 -42.23
N LEU A 4 54.53 2.40 -42.08
CA LEU A 4 53.27 1.66 -41.93
C LEU A 4 52.79 1.82 -40.49
N LEU A 5 51.71 2.55 -40.30
CA LEU A 5 51.00 2.69 -39.03
C LEU A 5 50.23 1.37 -38.78
N LYS A 6 50.70 0.53 -37.86
CA LYS A 6 49.94 -0.64 -37.39
C LYS A 6 48.91 -0.16 -36.36
N ILE A 7 47.64 -0.13 -36.77
CA ILE A 7 46.51 0.09 -35.85
C ILE A 7 46.14 -1.27 -35.24
N THR A 8 46.50 -1.46 -33.97
CA THR A 8 46.08 -2.63 -33.19
C THR A 8 44.67 -2.37 -32.66
N LEU A 9 43.68 -3.07 -33.22
CA LEU A 9 42.29 -3.01 -32.78
C LEU A 9 42.16 -3.81 -31.46
N PHE A 10 42.02 -3.11 -30.33
CA PHE A 10 41.68 -3.74 -29.05
C PHE A 10 40.19 -4.08 -29.06
N ILE A 11 39.85 -5.35 -29.29
CA ILE A 11 38.50 -5.87 -29.09
C ILE A 11 38.31 -6.02 -27.58
N ILE A 12 37.68 -5.02 -26.95
CA ILE A 12 37.23 -5.11 -25.57
C ILE A 12 36.00 -6.01 -25.58
N CYS A 13 36.22 -7.28 -25.24
CA CYS A 13 35.17 -8.26 -25.02
C CYS A 13 34.41 -7.85 -23.75
N PHE A 14 33.29 -7.16 -23.89
CA PHE A 14 32.34 -6.98 -22.80
C PHE A 14 31.72 -8.35 -22.50
N SER A 15 32.28 -9.06 -21.52
CA SER A 15 31.58 -10.14 -20.86
C SER A 15 30.37 -9.53 -20.16
N ASN A 16 29.18 -9.71 -20.75
CA ASN A 16 27.92 -9.48 -20.06
C ASN A 16 27.89 -10.42 -18.84
N LEU A 17 28.30 -9.91 -17.69
CA LEU A 17 27.95 -10.49 -16.42
C LEU A 17 26.43 -10.33 -16.30
N ASN A 18 25.69 -11.33 -16.77
CA ASN A 18 24.32 -11.54 -16.37
C ASN A 18 24.35 -11.80 -14.86
N VAL A 19 24.26 -10.73 -14.07
CA VAL A 19 23.91 -10.83 -12.65
C VAL A 19 22.46 -11.29 -12.65
N PHE A 20 22.26 -12.61 -12.67
CA PHE A 20 20.98 -13.21 -12.30
C PHE A 20 20.74 -12.86 -10.84
N SER A 21 20.01 -11.78 -10.60
CA SER A 21 19.32 -11.60 -9.33
C SER A 21 18.35 -12.77 -9.20
N GLN A 22 18.67 -13.77 -8.37
CA GLN A 22 17.74 -14.83 -8.04
C GLN A 22 16.55 -14.19 -7.33
N LYS A 23 15.44 -14.03 -8.05
CA LYS A 23 14.20 -13.48 -7.53
C LYS A 23 13.66 -14.45 -6.48
N LYS A 24 13.92 -14.17 -5.19
CA LYS A 24 13.45 -14.98 -4.06
C LYS A 24 11.91 -15.04 -4.08
N ALA A 25 11.34 -16.24 -4.03
CA ALA A 25 9.90 -16.44 -4.05
C ALA A 25 9.23 -15.82 -2.80
N ILE A 26 8.05 -15.22 -2.98
CA ILE A 26 7.15 -14.85 -1.89
C ILE A 26 6.38 -16.12 -1.48
N LYS A 27 6.35 -16.43 -0.17
CA LYS A 27 5.66 -17.61 0.36
C LYS A 27 4.80 -17.24 1.58
N GLY A 28 3.91 -18.14 1.97
CA GLY A 28 3.03 -17.97 3.14
C GLY A 28 1.73 -17.22 2.85
N TYR A 29 1.66 -16.38 1.82
CA TYR A 29 0.41 -15.75 1.39
C TYR A 29 0.41 -15.39 -0.08
N LYS A 30 -0.78 -15.15 -0.62
CA LYS A 30 -1.03 -14.49 -1.91
C LYS A 30 -2.23 -13.55 -1.78
N ILE A 31 -2.33 -12.59 -2.70
CA ILE A 31 -3.50 -11.73 -2.83
C ILE A 31 -4.36 -12.25 -3.98
N GLU A 32 -5.63 -12.50 -3.71
CA GLU A 32 -6.64 -12.89 -4.71
C GLU A 32 -7.85 -11.97 -4.61
N GLY A 33 -7.94 -10.99 -5.50
CA GLY A 33 -9.01 -9.97 -5.44
C GLY A 33 -8.94 -9.17 -4.15
N ASP A 34 -10.03 -9.17 -3.38
CA ASP A 34 -10.18 -8.49 -2.07
C ASP A 34 -9.73 -9.36 -0.88
N TYR A 35 -9.08 -10.50 -1.13
CA TYR A 35 -8.65 -11.43 -0.09
C TYR A 35 -7.14 -11.56 0.01
N VAL A 36 -6.65 -11.61 1.25
CA VAL A 36 -5.39 -12.27 1.59
C VAL A 36 -5.70 -13.75 1.75
N VAL A 37 -5.01 -14.58 0.96
CA VAL A 37 -5.05 -16.04 1.09
C VAL A 37 -3.74 -16.46 1.74
N PHE A 38 -3.79 -16.76 3.03
CA PHE A 38 -2.66 -17.39 3.72
C PHE A 38 -2.58 -18.84 3.28
N THR A 39 -1.39 -19.28 2.90
CA THR A 39 -1.14 -20.64 2.41
C THR A 39 0.06 -21.19 3.14
N PHE A 40 -0.18 -22.21 3.96
CA PHE A 40 0.87 -23.02 4.55
C PHE A 40 1.02 -24.28 3.68
N ASP A 41 2.20 -24.48 3.10
CA ASP A 41 2.58 -25.72 2.42
C ASP A 41 3.71 -26.38 3.21
N LYS A 42 3.48 -27.60 3.74
CA LYS A 42 4.48 -28.37 4.50
C LYS A 42 5.86 -28.39 3.81
N ARG A 43 5.87 -28.44 2.48
CA ARG A 43 7.11 -28.55 1.67
C ARG A 43 7.97 -27.28 1.66
N ASP A 44 7.43 -26.15 2.12
CA ASP A 44 8.15 -24.89 2.19
C ASP A 44 9.02 -24.75 3.44
N TYR A 45 8.91 -25.71 4.37
CA TYR A 45 9.57 -25.68 5.68
C TYR A 45 10.50 -26.87 5.84
N THR A 46 11.66 -26.62 6.45
CA THR A 46 12.63 -27.65 6.84
C THR A 46 12.83 -27.71 8.35
N GLU A 47 12.29 -26.74 9.08
CA GLU A 47 12.50 -26.60 10.52
C GLU A 47 11.21 -26.16 11.19
N ALA A 48 10.91 -26.79 12.33
CA ALA A 48 9.87 -26.35 13.24
C ALA A 48 10.44 -26.21 14.65
N THR A 49 9.84 -25.34 15.47
CA THR A 49 10.27 -25.15 16.87
C THR A 49 9.11 -25.37 17.83
N ASN A 50 9.29 -26.22 18.83
CA ASN A 50 8.35 -26.33 19.93
C ASN A 50 8.43 -25.06 20.80
N GLU A 51 7.32 -24.35 20.95
CA GLU A 51 7.30 -23.07 21.68
C GLU A 51 7.72 -23.20 23.14
N ARG A 52 7.33 -24.29 23.81
CA ARG A 52 7.57 -24.49 25.24
C ARG A 52 8.97 -25.01 25.53
N THR A 53 9.40 -26.02 24.78
CA THR A 53 10.71 -26.66 25.02
C THR A 53 11.85 -25.99 24.27
N LYS A 54 11.54 -25.15 23.28
CA LYS A 54 12.50 -24.54 22.33
C LYS A 54 13.27 -25.55 21.49
N GLU A 55 12.81 -26.80 21.48
CA GLU A 55 13.38 -27.88 20.69
C GLU A 55 13.07 -27.68 19.20
N LYS A 56 14.07 -27.89 18.36
CA LYS A 56 13.92 -27.96 16.90
C LYS A 56 13.41 -29.34 16.51
N LEU A 57 12.41 -29.38 15.65
CA LEU A 57 11.72 -30.60 15.22
C LEU A 57 11.81 -30.75 13.72
N ASP A 58 11.96 -31.99 13.25
CA ASP A 58 11.67 -32.32 11.87
C ASP A 58 10.16 -32.44 11.66
N PHE A 59 9.70 -32.03 10.50
CA PHE A 59 8.31 -32.09 10.08
C PHE A 59 7.77 -33.52 9.86
N ASP A 60 8.67 -34.50 9.85
CA ASP A 60 8.33 -35.93 9.83
C ASP A 60 8.26 -36.55 11.25
N ASP A 61 8.64 -35.80 12.30
CA ASP A 61 8.60 -36.28 13.69
C ASP A 61 7.22 -36.12 14.36
N PHE A 62 6.26 -35.46 13.70
CA PHE A 62 4.93 -35.22 14.25
C PHE A 62 3.83 -35.13 13.20
N ASP A 63 2.61 -35.48 13.61
CA ASP A 63 1.42 -35.31 12.79
C ASP A 63 0.90 -33.87 12.82
N ILE A 64 0.43 -33.38 11.68
CA ILE A 64 -0.22 -32.05 11.57
C ILE A 64 -1.73 -32.24 11.72
N GLU A 65 -2.25 -32.00 12.92
CA GLU A 65 -3.68 -32.06 13.21
C GLU A 65 -4.39 -30.77 12.80
N ASN A 66 -3.75 -29.62 13.05
CA ASN A 66 -4.26 -28.32 12.64
C ASN A 66 -3.13 -27.30 12.43
N VAL A 67 -3.45 -26.27 11.66
CA VAL A 67 -2.57 -25.13 11.40
C VAL A 67 -3.37 -23.85 11.65
N VAL A 68 -2.78 -22.87 12.31
CA VAL A 68 -3.36 -21.53 12.48
C VAL A 68 -2.43 -20.44 11.97
N VAL A 69 -3.01 -19.31 11.55
CA VAL A 69 -2.26 -18.09 11.22
C VAL A 69 -2.13 -17.24 12.49
N SER A 70 -0.90 -16.96 12.90
CA SER A 70 -0.58 -16.18 14.10
C SER A 70 0.24 -14.95 13.72
N GLY A 71 -0.21 -13.74 14.04
CA GLY A 71 0.52 -12.51 13.73
C GLY A 71 0.06 -11.29 14.50
N ASN A 72 0.65 -10.13 14.23
CA ASN A 72 0.34 -8.87 14.92
C ASN A 72 -1.17 -8.55 14.91
N PHE A 73 -1.84 -8.76 13.77
CA PHE A 73 -3.26 -8.50 13.54
C PHE A 73 -4.22 -9.40 14.37
N ASN A 74 -3.72 -10.45 15.01
CA ASN A 74 -4.51 -11.26 15.95
C ASN A 74 -3.77 -11.49 17.27
N SER A 75 -2.89 -10.56 17.64
CA SER A 75 -2.12 -10.58 18.88
C SER A 75 -1.33 -11.89 19.06
N TRP A 76 -0.77 -12.40 17.97
CA TRP A 76 -0.04 -13.67 17.94
C TRP A 76 -0.85 -14.81 18.59
N SER A 77 -2.09 -15.01 18.16
CA SER A 77 -2.95 -16.06 18.71
C SER A 77 -2.52 -17.48 18.26
N ARG A 78 -2.60 -18.46 19.16
CA ARG A 78 -2.34 -19.88 18.87
C ARG A 78 -3.58 -20.69 18.51
N ASP A 79 -4.77 -20.16 18.78
CA ASP A 79 -6.01 -20.93 18.72
C ASP A 79 -7.04 -20.33 17.76
N SER A 80 -6.89 -19.05 17.41
CA SER A 80 -7.75 -18.36 16.44
C SER A 80 -7.20 -18.46 15.03
N TRP A 81 -8.03 -18.16 14.02
CA TRP A 81 -7.60 -18.18 12.61
C TRP A 81 -7.08 -19.55 12.15
N LYS A 82 -7.84 -20.60 12.52
CA LYS A 82 -7.64 -21.97 12.05
C LYS A 82 -7.77 -22.05 10.53
N MET A 83 -6.78 -22.68 9.91
CA MET A 83 -6.72 -22.90 8.47
C MET A 83 -7.47 -24.16 8.07
N THR A 84 -7.97 -24.20 6.83
CA THR A 84 -8.63 -25.37 6.25
C THR A 84 -7.62 -26.20 5.49
N LYS A 85 -7.57 -27.51 5.74
CA LYS A 85 -6.75 -28.45 4.96
C LYS A 85 -7.33 -28.59 3.55
N VAL A 86 -6.59 -28.16 2.53
CA VAL A 86 -7.02 -28.24 1.13
C VAL A 86 -6.37 -29.42 0.38
N SER A 87 -5.22 -29.90 0.85
CA SER A 87 -4.58 -31.11 0.33
C SER A 87 -3.70 -31.78 1.40
N LYS A 88 -2.97 -32.84 1.03
CA LYS A 88 -2.05 -33.54 1.96
C LYS A 88 -1.08 -32.58 2.66
N ASN A 89 -0.54 -31.60 1.93
CA ASN A 89 0.51 -30.69 2.42
C ASN A 89 0.05 -29.25 2.60
N ILE A 90 -1.13 -28.88 2.07
CA ILE A 90 -1.53 -27.48 1.95
C ILE A 90 -2.72 -27.18 2.86
N TYR A 91 -2.59 -26.09 3.61
CA TYR A 91 -3.63 -25.49 4.42
C TYR A 91 -3.82 -24.04 3.98
N GLU A 92 -5.08 -23.59 3.89
CA GLU A 92 -5.41 -22.23 3.48
C GLU A 92 -6.36 -21.53 4.45
N LEU A 93 -6.19 -20.21 4.59
CA LEU A 93 -7.14 -19.33 5.24
C LEU A 93 -7.34 -18.07 4.41
N ARG A 94 -8.60 -17.75 4.11
CA ARG A 94 -8.98 -16.51 3.41
C ARG A 94 -9.44 -15.47 4.43
N LYS A 95 -8.89 -14.26 4.31
CA LYS A 95 -9.30 -13.08 5.08
C LYS A 95 -9.47 -11.90 4.15
N ARG A 96 -10.46 -11.05 4.43
CA ARG A 96 -10.66 -9.86 3.60
C ARG A 96 -9.52 -8.89 3.91
N ILE A 97 -9.03 -8.20 2.89
CA ILE A 97 -8.03 -7.14 3.05
C ILE A 97 -8.53 -6.06 4.03
N THR A 98 -9.84 -5.79 4.04
CA THR A 98 -10.47 -4.84 4.98
C THR A 98 -10.49 -5.31 6.43
N ASP A 99 -10.17 -6.58 6.72
CA ASP A 99 -10.06 -7.07 8.09
C ASP A 99 -8.79 -6.57 8.79
N PHE A 100 -7.82 -6.09 8.01
CA PHE A 100 -6.55 -5.59 8.49
C PHE A 100 -6.60 -4.05 8.59
N LYS A 101 -6.55 -3.53 9.82
CA LYS A 101 -6.77 -2.09 10.11
C LYS A 101 -5.48 -1.31 10.38
N ASP A 102 -4.39 -2.03 10.63
CA ASP A 102 -3.11 -1.43 11.01
C ASP A 102 -2.26 -1.20 9.77
N GLU A 103 -1.81 0.04 9.55
CA GLU A 103 -1.20 0.47 8.29
C GLU A 103 0.22 -0.09 8.05
N PHE A 104 0.86 -0.69 9.06
CA PHE A 104 2.26 -1.09 8.95
C PHE A 104 2.58 -2.39 9.72
N ASP A 105 3.24 -3.31 9.02
CA ASP A 105 3.89 -4.54 9.50
C ASP A 105 2.98 -5.63 10.08
N TRP A 106 2.26 -6.31 9.20
CA TRP A 106 1.61 -7.58 9.52
C TRP A 106 2.63 -8.72 9.48
N GLU A 107 3.42 -8.80 10.52
CA GLU A 107 4.23 -9.97 10.77
C GLU A 107 3.34 -11.14 11.19
N PHE A 108 3.59 -12.32 10.63
CA PHE A 108 2.90 -13.55 10.96
C PHE A 108 3.78 -14.78 10.79
N LYS A 109 3.37 -15.87 11.43
CA LYS A 109 3.87 -17.24 11.25
C LYS A 109 2.70 -18.21 11.29
N PHE A 110 2.99 -19.44 10.91
CA PHE A 110 2.06 -20.54 11.12
C PHE A 110 2.40 -21.28 12.39
N VAL A 111 1.36 -21.65 13.12
CA VAL A 111 1.46 -22.47 14.32
C VAL A 111 0.74 -23.78 14.03
N ILE A 112 1.46 -24.88 14.24
CA ILE A 112 0.97 -26.24 14.08
C ILE A 112 0.62 -26.79 15.45
N ASN A 113 -0.54 -27.45 15.53
CA ASN A 113 -1.05 -28.06 16.75
C ASN A 113 -1.01 -27.10 17.97
N ASN A 114 -1.26 -25.81 17.71
CA ASN A 114 -1.28 -24.70 18.67
C ASN A 114 0.01 -24.47 19.48
N ARG A 115 1.13 -25.15 19.17
CA ARG A 115 2.36 -25.09 19.99
C ARG A 115 3.67 -25.20 19.21
N ILE A 116 3.61 -25.56 17.93
CA ILE A 116 4.78 -25.79 17.09
C ILE A 116 4.86 -24.65 16.07
N TRP A 117 5.92 -23.86 16.13
CA TRP A 117 6.18 -22.83 15.14
C TRP A 117 6.74 -23.44 13.87
N ALA A 118 6.13 -23.13 12.72
CA ALA A 118 6.78 -23.38 11.44
C ALA A 118 7.81 -22.28 11.17
N GLU A 119 9.10 -22.64 11.09
CA GLU A 119 10.20 -21.68 10.91
C GLU A 119 10.42 -21.39 9.43
N PRO A 120 10.12 -20.17 8.95
CA PRO A 120 10.27 -19.85 7.54
C PRO A 120 11.76 -19.76 7.17
N SER A 121 12.14 -20.35 6.03
CA SER A 121 13.55 -20.36 5.60
C SER A 121 14.04 -18.98 5.16
N GLU A 122 15.26 -18.59 5.57
CA GLU A 122 15.87 -17.26 5.32
C GLU A 122 15.97 -16.86 3.82
N ASN A 123 15.78 -17.82 2.91
CA ASN A 123 15.83 -17.63 1.46
C ASN A 123 14.51 -17.16 0.82
N ILE A 124 13.53 -16.71 1.62
CA ILE A 124 12.24 -16.20 1.14
C ILE A 124 12.24 -14.65 1.16
N SER A 125 11.63 -14.00 0.16
CA SER A 125 11.69 -12.53 -0.03
C SER A 125 10.82 -11.69 0.91
N ASN A 126 9.87 -12.32 1.60
CA ASN A 126 8.95 -11.68 2.53
C ASN A 126 9.20 -12.07 3.99
N ILE A 127 10.44 -12.35 4.37
CA ILE A 127 10.81 -12.58 5.77
C ILE A 127 11.37 -11.30 6.40
N THR A 128 10.94 -11.02 7.62
CA THR A 128 11.50 -9.98 8.50
C THR A 128 12.00 -10.62 9.79
N PRO A 129 13.12 -10.17 10.37
CA PRO A 129 13.49 -10.51 11.74
C PRO A 129 12.53 -9.83 12.72
N ALA A 130 11.77 -10.62 13.48
CA ALA A 130 11.07 -10.18 14.67
C ALA A 130 11.98 -10.30 15.89
N ARG A 131 12.00 -9.28 16.76
CA ARG A 131 12.83 -9.25 17.97
C ARG A 131 11.97 -9.49 19.21
N ASP A 132 12.37 -10.47 20.01
CA ASP A 132 11.94 -10.60 21.41
C ASP A 132 13.20 -10.60 22.30
N GLY A 133 13.49 -9.48 22.94
CA GLY A 133 14.73 -9.26 23.68
C GLY A 133 15.98 -9.38 22.79
N PHE A 134 16.85 -10.35 23.10
CA PHE A 134 18.12 -10.61 22.39
C PHE A 134 18.03 -11.71 21.32
N MET A 135 16.87 -12.35 21.14
CA MET A 135 16.66 -13.41 20.14
C MET A 135 16.01 -12.85 18.87
N ASN A 136 16.59 -13.19 17.72
CA ASN A 136 15.99 -12.92 16.42
C ASN A 136 15.15 -14.13 16.00
N TYR A 137 13.88 -13.90 15.70
CA TYR A 137 12.98 -14.88 15.10
C TYR A 137 12.65 -14.45 13.67
N TYR A 138 12.46 -15.40 12.76
CA TYR A 138 12.05 -15.09 11.40
C TYR A 138 10.54 -15.18 11.27
N THR A 139 9.91 -14.10 10.80
CA THR A 139 8.45 -14.02 10.57
C THR A 139 8.20 -13.69 9.11
N TYR A 140 7.05 -14.14 8.58
CA TYR A 140 6.57 -13.59 7.32
C TYR A 140 6.07 -12.18 7.56
N ASN A 141 6.52 -11.22 6.76
CA ASN A 141 5.90 -9.91 6.67
C ASN A 141 4.86 -9.96 5.55
N LEU A 142 3.59 -9.88 5.90
CA LEU A 142 2.51 -9.59 4.98
C LEU A 142 2.70 -8.13 4.58
N LYS A 143 3.38 -7.91 3.45
CA LYS A 143 3.51 -6.58 2.86
C LYS A 143 2.19 -6.25 2.17
N MET A 144 1.18 -5.76 2.90
CA MET A 144 0.16 -4.95 2.23
C MET A 144 0.63 -3.52 2.30
N TYR A 145 0.68 -2.92 1.13
CA TYR A 145 1.14 -1.58 0.98
C TYR A 145 -0.06 -0.64 1.14
N SER A 146 0.09 0.67 1.00
CA SER A 146 -1.03 1.64 1.05
C SER A 146 -2.03 1.50 -0.11
N ALA A 147 -2.02 0.34 -0.77
CA ALA A 147 -2.77 -0.02 -1.94
C ALA A 147 -3.20 -1.50 -1.89
N TYR A 148 -4.41 -1.78 -2.35
CA TYR A 148 -4.82 -3.14 -2.67
C TYR A 148 -5.84 -3.18 -3.83
N PRO A 149 -5.92 -4.28 -4.60
CA PRO A 149 -6.89 -4.41 -5.68
C PRO A 149 -8.33 -4.38 -5.15
N SER A 150 -9.18 -3.57 -5.77
CA SER A 150 -10.60 -3.48 -5.41
C SER A 150 -11.41 -3.03 -6.61
N LYS A 151 -12.45 -3.81 -6.98
CA LYS A 151 -13.37 -3.44 -8.08
C LYS A 151 -14.07 -2.10 -7.83
N ASN A 152 -14.26 -1.73 -6.57
CA ASN A 152 -14.87 -0.46 -6.14
C ASN A 152 -13.83 0.51 -5.56
N GLY A 153 -12.54 0.32 -5.89
CA GLY A 153 -11.46 1.16 -5.40
C GLY A 153 -11.58 2.60 -5.91
N ASN A 154 -10.88 3.51 -5.22
CA ASN A 154 -10.88 4.94 -5.52
C ASN A 154 -9.87 5.37 -6.60
N ALA A 155 -9.02 4.45 -7.08
CA ALA A 155 -7.99 4.73 -8.07
C ALA A 155 -8.05 3.72 -9.23
N LYS A 156 -8.36 4.20 -10.44
CA LYS A 156 -8.38 3.37 -11.64
C LYS A 156 -7.21 3.71 -12.55
N PHE A 157 -6.27 2.79 -12.65
CA PHE A 157 -5.12 2.86 -13.55
C PHE A 157 -5.51 2.26 -14.90
N ARG A 158 -5.15 2.96 -15.97
CA ARG A 158 -5.42 2.54 -17.35
C ARG A 158 -4.19 2.75 -18.20
N LEU A 159 -3.82 1.73 -18.95
CA LEU A 159 -2.79 1.84 -19.98
C LEU A 159 -3.41 1.46 -21.31
N LYS A 160 -3.59 2.43 -22.21
CA LYS A 160 -4.15 2.20 -23.55
C LYS A 160 -3.10 1.56 -24.46
N GLY A 161 -3.52 0.62 -25.30
CA GLY A 161 -2.65 -0.09 -26.24
C GLY A 161 -1.94 -1.31 -25.62
N PHE A 162 -0.83 -1.73 -26.22
CA PHE A 162 -0.06 -2.91 -25.79
C PHE A 162 -0.88 -4.21 -25.80
N GLU A 163 -1.72 -4.38 -26.82
CA GLU A 163 -2.64 -5.53 -26.97
C GLU A 163 -1.87 -6.84 -27.15
N ASN A 164 -0.62 -6.78 -27.61
CA ASN A 164 0.24 -7.95 -27.77
C ASN A 164 1.10 -8.24 -26.52
N ALA A 165 1.05 -7.39 -25.49
CA ALA A 165 1.82 -7.62 -24.27
C ALA A 165 1.29 -8.88 -23.55
N LYS A 166 2.21 -9.59 -22.90
CA LYS A 166 1.86 -10.79 -22.11
C LYS A 166 1.53 -10.42 -20.68
N LYS A 167 2.20 -9.40 -20.14
CA LYS A 167 2.07 -8.98 -18.76
C LYS A 167 2.26 -7.47 -18.64
N VAL A 168 1.31 -6.83 -17.95
CA VAL A 168 1.42 -5.43 -17.55
C VAL A 168 1.24 -5.32 -16.04
N ILE A 169 2.08 -4.52 -15.41
CA ILE A 169 2.09 -4.32 -13.96
C ILE A 169 2.06 -2.83 -13.70
N VAL A 170 1.23 -2.37 -12.76
CA VAL A 170 1.33 -1.01 -12.23
C VAL A 170 2.12 -1.03 -10.93
N THR A 171 3.06 -0.11 -10.77
CA THR A 171 3.95 -0.07 -9.60
C THR A 171 4.24 1.38 -9.22
N GLY A 172 4.50 1.64 -7.95
CA GLY A 172 4.64 3.01 -7.47
C GLY A 172 5.01 3.13 -5.99
N SER A 173 5.03 4.36 -5.48
CA SER A 173 5.32 4.62 -4.07
C SER A 173 4.32 3.90 -3.14
N PHE A 174 3.05 3.77 -3.58
CA PHE A 174 2.01 3.04 -2.87
C PHE A 174 2.25 1.54 -2.72
N ASN A 175 3.22 0.95 -3.43
CA ASN A 175 3.65 -0.43 -3.25
C ASN A 175 5.18 -0.59 -3.13
N LYS A 176 5.88 0.49 -2.75
CA LYS A 176 7.34 0.56 -2.69
C LYS A 176 8.00 0.01 -3.95
N TRP A 177 7.46 0.35 -5.11
CA TRP A 177 7.94 -0.05 -6.43
C TRP A 177 8.00 -1.57 -6.66
N ASN A 178 7.13 -2.35 -6.02
CA ASN A 178 7.08 -3.80 -6.20
C ASN A 178 6.63 -4.18 -7.63
N GLU A 179 7.55 -4.74 -8.41
CA GLU A 179 7.38 -5.14 -9.81
C GLU A 179 6.57 -6.43 -10.04
N GLN A 180 5.87 -6.97 -9.04
CA GLN A 180 5.15 -8.24 -9.19
C GLN A 180 3.73 -8.20 -8.63
N LEU A 181 3.41 -7.22 -7.80
CA LEU A 181 2.23 -7.29 -6.95
C LEU A 181 0.93 -6.99 -7.70
N PHE A 182 0.93 -5.97 -8.56
CA PHE A 182 -0.28 -5.41 -9.16
C PHE A 182 -0.27 -5.60 -10.67
N GLU A 183 -0.37 -6.88 -11.07
CA GLU A 183 -0.63 -7.24 -12.46
C GLU A 183 -2.00 -6.70 -12.89
N MET A 184 -2.05 -6.09 -14.08
CA MET A 184 -3.24 -5.46 -14.63
C MET A 184 -4.06 -6.45 -15.45
N GLU A 185 -5.38 -6.24 -15.49
CA GLU A 185 -6.28 -7.03 -16.31
C GLU A 185 -6.29 -6.52 -17.75
N LYS A 186 -6.19 -7.44 -18.71
CA LYS A 186 -6.28 -7.12 -20.14
C LYS A 186 -7.72 -6.79 -20.52
N THR A 187 -7.90 -5.78 -21.36
CA THR A 187 -9.16 -5.30 -21.91
C THR A 187 -9.07 -5.21 -23.45
N ASP A 188 -10.19 -4.92 -24.12
CA ASP A 188 -10.23 -4.81 -25.59
C ASP A 188 -9.28 -3.73 -26.15
N ASN A 189 -8.97 -2.68 -25.38
CA ASN A 189 -8.19 -1.51 -25.83
C ASN A 189 -6.94 -1.24 -24.98
N GLY A 190 -6.51 -2.21 -24.16
CA GLY A 190 -5.32 -2.09 -23.32
C GLY A 190 -5.48 -2.77 -21.97
N TRP A 191 -5.04 -2.14 -20.90
CA TRP A 191 -4.90 -2.75 -19.57
C TRP A 191 -5.51 -1.87 -18.50
N GLU A 192 -6.19 -2.48 -17.53
CA GLU A 192 -6.80 -1.76 -16.41
C GLU A 192 -6.55 -2.46 -15.07
N LEU A 193 -6.40 -1.66 -14.01
CA LEU A 193 -6.47 -2.15 -12.64
C LEU A 193 -7.09 -1.08 -11.76
N THR A 194 -8.01 -1.50 -10.89
CA THR A 194 -8.59 -0.61 -9.89
C THR A 194 -8.01 -0.96 -8.51
N LEU A 195 -7.39 0.02 -7.87
CA LEU A 195 -6.84 -0.09 -6.53
C LEU A 195 -7.68 0.76 -5.57
N GLN A 196 -7.80 0.27 -4.35
CA GLN A 196 -8.12 1.11 -3.20
C GLN A 196 -6.80 1.64 -2.64
N LEU A 197 -6.65 2.96 -2.65
CA LEU A 197 -5.52 3.69 -2.09
C LEU A 197 -5.97 4.52 -0.89
N ASN A 198 -5.07 4.70 0.07
CA ASN A 198 -5.24 5.77 1.06
C ASN A 198 -5.15 7.14 0.35
N PRO A 199 -5.75 8.21 0.88
CA PRO A 199 -5.50 9.53 0.35
C PRO A 199 -4.01 9.88 0.51
N ASP A 200 -3.39 10.23 -0.60
CA ASP A 200 -2.00 10.72 -0.69
C ASP A 200 -1.71 11.09 -2.15
N LYS A 201 -0.55 11.71 -2.36
CA LYS A 201 0.05 11.85 -3.68
C LYS A 201 1.02 10.71 -3.91
N TYR A 202 0.75 9.90 -4.92
CA TYR A 202 1.60 8.77 -5.28
C TYR A 202 2.28 8.98 -6.62
N GLU A 203 3.51 8.50 -6.70
CA GLU A 203 4.26 8.33 -7.93
C GLU A 203 4.08 6.90 -8.43
N TYR A 204 3.96 6.71 -9.75
CA TYR A 204 3.79 5.40 -10.35
C TYR A 204 4.31 5.32 -11.78
N ARG A 205 4.53 4.09 -12.24
CA ARG A 205 4.86 3.70 -13.61
C ARG A 205 4.20 2.37 -13.97
N PHE A 206 4.19 2.03 -15.25
CA PHE A 206 3.83 0.70 -15.73
C PHE A 206 5.07 -0.09 -16.11
N ILE A 207 5.00 -1.41 -15.97
CA ILE A 207 5.98 -2.36 -16.50
C ILE A 207 5.26 -3.21 -17.55
N VAL A 208 5.64 -3.08 -18.81
CA VAL A 208 5.08 -3.85 -19.93
C VAL A 208 6.12 -4.85 -20.40
N ASP A 209 5.87 -6.15 -20.19
CA ASP A 209 6.80 -7.23 -20.53
C ASP A 209 8.25 -6.98 -20.07
N GLY A 210 8.40 -6.34 -18.90
CA GLY A 210 9.69 -5.99 -18.29
C GLY A 210 10.22 -4.59 -18.62
N ALA A 211 9.62 -3.87 -19.57
CA ALA A 211 10.00 -2.50 -19.91
C ALA A 211 9.22 -1.47 -19.05
N TRP A 212 9.94 -0.55 -18.42
CA TRP A 212 9.36 0.53 -17.62
C TRP A 212 8.87 1.67 -18.49
N ILE A 213 7.62 2.09 -18.31
CA ILE A 213 7.04 3.23 -19.01
C ILE A 213 6.29 4.15 -18.03
N GLU A 214 6.35 5.45 -18.26
CA GLU A 214 5.42 6.39 -17.63
C GLU A 214 4.00 6.20 -18.20
N ASP A 215 2.97 6.69 -17.52
CA ASP A 215 1.64 6.80 -18.12
C ASP A 215 1.67 7.83 -19.26
N PRO A 216 1.54 7.42 -20.53
CA PRO A 216 1.72 8.30 -21.68
C PRO A 216 0.65 9.40 -21.78
N ILE A 217 -0.49 9.23 -21.11
CA ILE A 217 -1.62 10.17 -21.17
C ILE A 217 -1.76 11.00 -19.89
N ASN A 218 -0.92 10.75 -18.87
CA ASN A 218 -0.96 11.51 -17.63
C ASN A 218 -0.05 12.75 -17.73
N PRO A 219 -0.61 13.97 -17.73
CA PRO A 219 0.19 15.19 -17.79
C PRO A 219 0.95 15.47 -16.48
N MET A 220 0.50 14.90 -15.36
CA MET A 220 1.13 15.11 -14.05
C MET A 220 2.29 14.14 -13.90
N LYS A 221 3.52 14.66 -13.90
CA LYS A 221 4.73 13.86 -13.77
C LYS A 221 5.87 14.59 -13.06
N VAL A 222 6.81 13.83 -12.52
CA VAL A 222 7.98 14.30 -11.78
C VAL A 222 9.24 13.60 -12.31
N PRO A 223 10.37 14.30 -12.48
CA PRO A 223 11.62 13.66 -12.90
C PRO A 223 12.06 12.63 -11.85
N ASN A 224 12.58 11.49 -12.33
CA ASN A 224 13.15 10.45 -11.47
C ASN A 224 14.69 10.42 -11.55
N GLU A 225 15.29 9.57 -10.73
CA GLU A 225 16.74 9.46 -10.57
C GLU A 225 17.46 8.91 -11.82
N PHE A 226 16.72 8.42 -12.81
CA PHE A 226 17.22 7.84 -14.05
C PHE A 226 17.15 8.80 -15.24
N GLY A 227 16.77 10.06 -15.01
CA GLY A 227 16.60 11.04 -16.09
C GLY A 227 15.32 10.82 -16.91
N GLU A 228 14.40 10.01 -16.41
CA GLU A 228 13.06 9.79 -16.96
C GLU A 228 12.01 10.47 -16.05
N TYR A 229 10.73 10.12 -16.18
CA TYR A 229 9.67 10.63 -15.33
C TYR A 229 8.85 9.52 -14.66
N ASN A 230 8.37 9.80 -13.45
CA ASN A 230 7.29 9.07 -12.81
C ASN A 230 5.98 9.83 -13.02
N SER A 231 4.89 9.11 -13.26
CA SER A 231 3.55 9.67 -13.32
C SER A 231 3.01 9.90 -11.90
N ILE A 232 2.23 10.97 -11.70
CA ILE A 232 1.63 11.29 -10.40
C ILE A 232 0.14 10.99 -10.41
N ILE A 233 -0.36 10.38 -9.35
CA ILE A 233 -1.79 10.27 -9.04
C ILE A 233 -2.05 10.86 -7.65
N ASP A 234 -3.03 11.77 -7.56
CA ASP A 234 -3.45 12.40 -6.30
C ASP A 234 -4.78 11.80 -5.86
N ILE A 235 -4.76 11.11 -4.73
CA ILE A 235 -5.93 10.46 -4.13
C ILE A 235 -6.50 11.38 -3.07
N SER A 236 -7.68 11.92 -3.36
CA SER A 236 -8.43 12.80 -2.45
C SER A 236 -9.72 12.14 -1.98
N VAL A 237 -10.07 12.36 -0.71
CA VAL A 237 -11.32 11.85 -0.11
C VAL A 237 -12.34 12.96 0.05
N LYS A 238 -13.62 12.59 -0.07
CA LYS A 238 -14.73 13.53 0.13
C LYS A 238 -14.85 13.86 1.62
N VAL A 239 -14.56 15.11 1.96
CA VAL A 239 -14.69 15.66 3.31
C VAL A 239 -15.92 16.55 3.37
N LYS A 240 -16.79 16.28 4.35
CA LYS A 240 -17.94 17.13 4.68
C LYS A 240 -17.57 18.05 5.83
N PHE A 241 -17.67 19.35 5.58
CA PHE A 241 -17.63 20.40 6.60
C PHE A 241 -19.06 20.74 7.03
N PHE A 242 -19.23 20.96 8.32
CA PHE A 242 -20.51 21.33 8.91
C PHE A 242 -20.28 22.42 9.95
N LEU A 243 -21.01 23.53 9.83
CA LEU A 243 -21.08 24.57 10.86
C LEU A 243 -22.45 24.47 11.52
N TYR A 244 -22.49 24.19 12.82
CA TYR A 244 -23.74 24.18 13.60
C TYR A 244 -24.20 25.59 13.94
N GLY A 245 -25.52 25.81 13.90
CA GLY A 245 -26.15 27.09 14.20
C GLY A 245 -26.09 28.10 13.05
N TYR A 246 -26.23 29.38 13.38
CA TYR A 246 -26.26 30.50 12.43
C TYR A 246 -27.38 30.37 11.39
N GLU A 247 -28.55 29.88 11.83
CA GLU A 247 -29.73 29.66 10.99
C GLU A 247 -30.28 30.94 10.36
N ASP A 248 -29.94 32.11 10.92
CA ASP A 248 -30.34 33.43 10.43
C ASP A 248 -29.25 34.12 9.58
N ALA A 249 -28.04 33.55 9.49
CA ALA A 249 -26.97 34.14 8.70
C ALA A 249 -27.38 34.22 7.23
N LYS A 250 -26.97 35.24 6.47
CA LYS A 250 -27.31 35.36 5.04
C LYS A 250 -26.41 34.47 4.19
N GLU A 251 -25.14 34.41 4.53
CA GLU A 251 -24.12 33.67 3.81
C GLU A 251 -23.10 33.04 4.76
N VAL A 252 -22.70 31.80 4.45
CA VAL A 252 -21.57 31.13 5.09
C VAL A 252 -20.63 30.60 4.02
N ILE A 253 -19.33 30.87 4.17
CA ILE A 253 -18.28 30.46 3.22
C ILE A 253 -17.24 29.64 3.97
N LEU A 254 -16.82 28.52 3.38
CA LEU A 254 -15.70 27.73 3.87
C LEU A 254 -14.39 28.27 3.26
N ALA A 255 -13.42 28.60 4.10
CA ALA A 255 -12.11 29.06 3.65
C ALA A 255 -11.00 28.30 4.40
N GLY A 256 -9.93 27.94 3.71
CA GLY A 256 -8.84 27.17 4.29
C GLY A 256 -7.63 27.03 3.37
N SER A 257 -6.66 26.24 3.81
CA SER A 257 -5.40 26.00 3.07
C SER A 257 -5.62 25.37 1.69
N PHE A 258 -6.71 24.64 1.50
CA PHE A 258 -7.04 23.93 0.27
C PHE A 258 -7.70 24.79 -0.82
N ASN A 259 -8.02 26.05 -0.51
CA ASN A 259 -8.55 27.02 -1.48
C ASN A 259 -7.90 28.40 -1.31
N ASP A 260 -6.66 28.42 -0.82
CA ASP A 260 -5.88 29.64 -0.57
C ASP A 260 -6.65 30.69 0.23
N TRP A 261 -7.42 30.25 1.23
CA TRP A 261 -8.25 31.10 2.10
C TRP A 261 -9.25 31.99 1.34
N SER A 262 -9.66 31.58 0.13
CA SER A 262 -10.59 32.34 -0.70
C SER A 262 -11.92 32.63 0.02
N GLU A 263 -12.28 33.90 0.08
CA GLU A 263 -13.47 34.41 0.76
C GLU A 263 -14.75 34.28 -0.07
N HIS A 264 -14.74 33.62 -1.23
CA HIS A 264 -15.89 33.61 -2.14
C HIS A 264 -16.08 32.28 -2.88
N SER A 265 -15.10 31.39 -2.88
CA SER A 265 -15.12 30.17 -3.71
C SER A 265 -16.05 29.07 -3.19
N LEU A 266 -16.14 28.85 -1.88
CA LEU A 266 -16.84 27.69 -1.31
C LEU A 266 -18.02 28.10 -0.43
N LYS A 267 -19.06 28.66 -1.06
CA LYS A 267 -20.33 29.00 -0.40
C LYS A 267 -21.03 27.75 0.12
N MET A 268 -21.34 27.73 1.42
CA MET A 268 -21.97 26.60 2.09
C MET A 268 -23.48 26.58 1.85
N LYS A 269 -24.07 25.38 1.89
CA LYS A 269 -25.51 25.17 1.78
C LYS A 269 -26.16 25.17 3.15
N ARG A 270 -27.18 26.01 3.36
CA ARG A 270 -28.02 26.00 4.56
C ARG A 270 -28.80 24.67 4.67
N VAL A 271 -28.85 24.11 5.87
CA VAL A 271 -29.57 22.90 6.26
C VAL A 271 -30.26 23.12 7.62
N LYS A 272 -31.09 22.17 8.06
CA LYS A 272 -31.97 22.34 9.23
C LYS A 272 -31.28 22.89 10.50
N ASN A 273 -30.05 22.46 10.78
CA ASN A 273 -29.32 22.81 12.02
C ASN A 273 -28.00 23.55 11.74
N GLY A 274 -27.91 24.25 10.59
CA GLY A 274 -26.73 25.04 10.24
C GLY A 274 -26.35 24.94 8.76
N TRP A 275 -25.06 24.76 8.47
CA TRP A 275 -24.50 24.91 7.12
C TRP A 275 -23.56 23.78 6.77
N THR A 276 -23.56 23.34 5.51
CA THR A 276 -22.67 22.27 5.06
C THR A 276 -22.05 22.53 3.70
N TYR A 277 -20.81 22.06 3.53
CA TYR A 277 -20.12 22.00 2.25
C TYR A 277 -19.36 20.67 2.18
N SER A 278 -19.31 20.06 0.99
CA SER A 278 -18.51 18.84 0.78
C SER A 278 -17.51 19.09 -0.33
N THR A 279 -16.24 18.85 -0.07
CA THR A 279 -15.15 18.97 -1.05
C THR A 279 -14.25 17.75 -1.00
N LYS A 280 -13.39 17.57 -2.00
CA LYS A 280 -12.35 16.54 -1.97
C LYS A 280 -11.07 17.16 -1.43
N LEU A 281 -10.43 16.51 -0.47
CA LEU A 281 -9.14 16.92 0.09
C LEU A 281 -8.11 15.79 -0.02
N PRO A 282 -6.84 16.10 -0.34
CA PRO A 282 -5.75 15.14 -0.20
C PRO A 282 -5.51 14.84 1.28
N SER A 283 -4.70 13.82 1.58
CA SER A 283 -4.31 13.57 2.97
C SER A 283 -3.50 14.70 3.57
N GLY A 284 -3.37 14.65 4.89
CA GLY A 284 -2.59 15.59 5.66
C GLY A 284 -3.45 16.56 6.44
N LYS A 285 -2.80 17.63 6.86
CA LYS A 285 -3.34 18.62 7.77
C LYS A 285 -3.87 19.82 6.99
N HIS A 286 -5.16 20.09 7.13
CA HIS A 286 -5.82 21.22 6.47
C HIS A 286 -6.33 22.22 7.50
N HIS A 287 -5.88 23.47 7.42
CA HIS A 287 -6.40 24.55 8.25
C HIS A 287 -7.64 25.16 7.60
N TYR A 288 -8.65 25.49 8.38
CA TYR A 288 -9.87 26.12 7.88
C TYR A 288 -10.56 27.02 8.90
N LYS A 289 -11.45 27.88 8.39
CA LYS A 289 -12.41 28.72 9.10
C LYS A 289 -13.71 28.82 8.28
N PHE A 290 -14.73 29.37 8.91
CA PHE A 290 -15.96 29.80 8.26
C PHE A 290 -16.00 31.33 8.22
N ILE A 291 -16.55 31.89 7.15
CA ILE A 291 -16.88 33.32 7.06
C ILE A 291 -18.40 33.39 7.13
N VAL A 292 -18.94 33.93 8.23
CA VAL A 292 -20.39 34.06 8.46
C VAL A 292 -20.75 35.53 8.33
N ASP A 293 -21.51 35.89 7.29
CA ASP A 293 -21.86 37.27 6.97
C ASP A 293 -20.66 38.24 7.02
N GLY A 294 -19.56 37.83 6.38
CA GLY A 294 -18.29 38.59 6.34
C GLY A 294 -17.40 38.45 7.59
N ASN A 295 -17.83 37.72 8.63
CA ASN A 295 -17.07 37.57 9.86
C ASN A 295 -16.38 36.20 9.94
N TRP A 296 -15.05 36.21 10.11
CA TRP A 296 -14.27 34.99 10.30
C TRP A 296 -14.58 34.30 11.64
N LYS A 297 -14.84 33.00 11.59
CA LYS A 297 -15.16 32.13 12.73
C LYS A 297 -14.37 30.84 12.63
N VAL A 298 -13.71 30.46 13.73
CA VAL A 298 -13.24 29.08 13.92
C VAL A 298 -14.45 28.17 14.07
N ASP A 299 -14.31 26.91 13.66
CA ASP A 299 -15.32 25.88 13.90
C ASP A 299 -15.50 25.67 15.41
N PRO A 300 -16.67 26.03 15.98
CA PRO A 300 -16.90 25.87 17.41
C PRO A 300 -16.99 24.40 17.83
N SER A 301 -17.35 23.51 16.91
CA SER A 301 -17.52 22.08 17.15
C SER A 301 -16.23 21.28 16.97
N ASN A 302 -15.19 21.88 16.39
CA ASN A 302 -13.90 21.23 16.22
C ASN A 302 -12.98 21.56 17.41
N PRO A 303 -12.61 20.57 18.24
CA PRO A 303 -11.70 20.79 19.36
C PRO A 303 -10.24 20.99 18.91
N VAL A 304 -9.88 20.55 17.69
CA VAL A 304 -8.50 20.63 17.19
C VAL A 304 -8.30 21.99 16.51
N LYS A 305 -7.47 22.82 17.15
CA LYS A 305 -7.15 24.17 16.72
C LYS A 305 -5.64 24.38 16.75
N GLU A 306 -5.14 25.22 15.86
CA GLU A 306 -3.70 25.50 15.74
C GLU A 306 -3.46 26.99 15.53
N PHE A 307 -2.42 27.51 16.16
CA PHE A 307 -1.94 28.88 16.00
C PHE A 307 -1.05 28.97 14.77
N ASP A 308 -1.26 29.98 13.92
CA ASP A 308 -0.55 30.11 12.64
C ASP A 308 0.78 30.88 12.73
N GLY A 309 1.19 31.33 13.91
CA GLY A 309 2.40 32.15 14.08
C GLY A 309 2.20 33.64 13.78
N HIS A 310 1.05 34.04 13.22
CA HIS A 310 0.73 35.40 12.79
C HIS A 310 -0.40 36.03 13.60
N GLY A 311 -0.71 35.47 14.78
CA GLY A 311 -1.76 36.00 15.65
C GLY A 311 -3.13 35.35 15.44
N ASN A 312 -3.28 34.40 14.49
CA ASN A 312 -4.57 33.77 14.25
C ASN A 312 -4.62 32.32 14.76
N ILE A 313 -5.82 31.90 15.14
CA ILE A 313 -6.15 30.51 15.46
C ILE A 313 -7.04 29.97 14.35
N ASN A 314 -6.71 28.78 13.85
CA ASN A 314 -7.44 28.08 12.80
C ASN A 314 -7.97 26.74 13.30
N SER A 315 -9.11 26.29 12.78
CA SER A 315 -9.58 24.91 12.98
C SER A 315 -8.77 23.96 12.10
N VAL A 316 -8.51 22.75 12.57
CA VAL A 316 -7.69 21.77 11.85
C VAL A 316 -8.52 20.57 11.46
N LYS A 317 -8.48 20.23 10.17
CA LYS A 317 -9.04 19.00 9.61
C LYS A 317 -7.91 18.07 9.20
N MET A 318 -7.73 17.00 9.95
CA MET A 318 -6.87 15.89 9.55
C MET A 318 -7.62 15.01 8.56
N VAL A 319 -6.99 14.77 7.40
CA VAL A 319 -7.44 13.81 6.39
C VAL A 319 -6.44 12.66 6.39
N LYS A 320 -6.95 11.46 6.63
CA LYS A 320 -6.21 10.21 6.65
C LYS A 320 -6.82 9.24 5.67
#